data_AF-L1I7M8-F1
#
_entry.id   AF-L1I7M8-F1
#
_cell.length_a   1.000
_cell.length_b   1.000
_cell.length_c   1.000
_cell.angle_alpha   90.00
_cell.angle_beta   90.00
_cell.angle_gamma   90.00
#
_symmetry.space_group_name_H-M   'P 1'
#
loop_
_entity.id
_entity.type
_entity.pdbx_description
1 polymer ?
#
loop_
_entity_poly.entity_id
_entity_poly.type
_entity_poly.pdbx_seq_one_letter_code
_entity_poly.pdbx_strand_id
1 'polypeptide(L)'
;QYASEDLKRDKEVVMCAVKGHGCALQYASVDLKCDREVVMCAIERNGCALQYASADLRRDKEVVMCAIHNDSSALKFADETIKDDYDVIIKAAKTCRFSLTHITDKAKNDKELAFRLVKINSDNMKYLSDKLKCDKDIIVEAVKTKPFYVKDLTNEQKNNKELVLELIKHSIYTIQFVSDNLKDDYDVVIETVKRDGKFLKETSSRMRKNHDVVYEAVKSSDGSTFEFADKTLKADREFVARLVEIDGKSLLAKRHIALAAIEQCGIAYAFVPETLKQDKEIIMAALKNYPPIFGHIPETMRNDRDIALEAIRVNKTVIKYIPLDIVYDTKFILKIL
;
A
#
# COMPACT_ATOMS: atom_id res chain seq x y z
N GLN A 1 0.87 24.20 -53.26
CA GLN A 1 -0.54 24.23 -53.72
C GLN A 1 -0.66 24.62 -55.19
N TYR A 2 -0.11 25.76 -55.63
CA TYR A 2 -0.26 26.29 -57.01
C TYR A 2 0.74 25.74 -58.04
N ALA A 3 1.51 24.71 -57.69
CA ALA A 3 2.41 24.06 -58.64
C ALA A 3 1.61 23.34 -59.74
N SER A 4 2.18 23.26 -60.96
CA SER A 4 1.60 22.48 -62.06
C SER A 4 1.52 20.99 -61.70
N GLU A 5 0.66 20.25 -62.40
CA GLU A 5 0.54 18.79 -62.18
C GLU A 5 1.85 18.05 -62.46
N ASP A 6 2.65 18.51 -63.43
CA ASP A 6 3.97 17.95 -63.71
C ASP A 6 4.91 18.11 -62.51
N LEU A 7 4.92 19.29 -61.88
CA LEU A 7 5.74 19.56 -60.68
C LEU A 7 5.25 18.79 -59.45
N LYS A 8 3.96 18.43 -59.37
CA LYS A 8 3.42 17.57 -58.30
C LYS A 8 3.73 16.08 -58.52
N ARG A 9 4.12 15.70 -59.74
CA ARG A 9 4.58 14.34 -60.11
C ARG A 9 6.10 14.21 -60.07
N ASP A 10 6.82 15.32 -60.11
CA ASP A 10 8.27 15.35 -59.97
C ASP A 10 8.68 14.97 -58.53
N LYS A 11 9.31 13.81 -58.40
CA LYS A 11 9.75 13.26 -57.11
C LYS A 11 10.76 14.16 -56.42
N GLU A 12 11.69 14.79 -57.14
CA GLU A 12 12.72 15.65 -56.54
C GLU A 12 12.13 16.94 -55.98
N VAL A 13 11.21 17.55 -56.72
CA VAL A 13 10.47 18.74 -56.29
C VAL A 13 9.63 18.43 -55.05
N VAL A 14 8.90 17.32 -55.05
CA VAL A 14 8.09 16.89 -53.91
C VAL A 14 8.98 16.53 -52.71
N MET A 15 10.11 15.84 -52.92
CA MET A 15 11.06 15.52 -51.85
C MET A 15 11.61 16.78 -51.18
N CYS A 16 11.98 17.80 -51.96
CA CYS A 16 12.40 19.09 -51.41
C CYS A 16 11.28 19.74 -50.58
N ALA A 17 10.04 19.69 -51.05
CA ALA A 17 8.90 20.26 -50.35
C ALA A 17 8.59 19.55 -49.01
N VAL A 18 8.56 18.21 -49.00
CA VAL A 18 8.26 17.44 -47.77
C VAL A 18 9.39 17.50 -46.74
N LYS A 19 10.65 17.63 -47.19
CA LYS A 19 11.80 17.92 -46.31
C LYS A 19 11.65 19.24 -45.56
N GLY A 20 11.05 20.26 -46.20
CA GLY A 20 10.74 21.54 -45.55
C GLY A 20 9.51 21.45 -44.65
N HIS A 21 8.43 20.86 -45.15
CA HIS A 21 7.15 20.74 -44.48
C HIS A 21 6.48 19.40 -44.79
N GLY A 22 6.43 18.48 -43.82
CA GLY A 22 5.90 17.12 -44.04
C GLY A 22 4.48 17.08 -44.61
N CYS A 23 3.61 18.02 -44.22
CA CYS A 23 2.24 18.12 -44.76
C CYS A 23 2.17 18.56 -46.24
N ALA A 24 3.29 18.96 -46.87
CA ALA A 24 3.33 19.25 -48.30
C ALA A 24 2.96 18.03 -49.15
N LEU A 25 3.07 16.82 -48.58
CA LEU A 25 2.63 15.55 -49.18
C LEU A 25 1.18 15.61 -49.68
N GLN A 26 0.31 16.41 -49.07
CA GLN A 26 -1.08 16.57 -49.50
C GLN A 26 -1.23 17.03 -50.96
N TYR A 27 -0.24 17.76 -51.48
CA TYR A 27 -0.24 18.28 -52.85
C TYR A 27 0.49 17.38 -53.85
N ALA A 28 1.15 16.33 -53.40
CA ALA A 28 1.81 15.38 -54.28
C ALA A 28 0.78 14.59 -55.12
N SER A 29 1.23 14.10 -56.27
CA SER A 29 0.47 13.18 -57.09
C SER A 29 0.13 11.88 -56.33
N VAL A 30 -0.89 11.15 -56.82
CA VAL A 30 -1.33 9.89 -56.20
C VAL A 30 -0.17 8.88 -56.14
N ASP A 31 0.62 8.79 -57.21
CA ASP A 31 1.76 7.86 -57.29
C ASP A 31 2.80 8.16 -56.21
N LEU A 32 3.12 9.44 -55.97
CA LEU A 32 4.06 9.84 -54.93
C LEU A 32 3.50 9.74 -53.50
N LYS A 33 2.17 9.73 -53.33
CA LYS A 33 1.53 9.39 -52.04
C LYS A 33 1.56 7.88 -51.75
N CYS A 34 1.83 7.05 -52.76
CA CYS A 34 2.09 5.63 -52.65
C CYS A 34 3.58 5.30 -52.54
N ASP A 35 4.48 6.23 -52.86
CA ASP A 35 5.92 6.06 -52.77
C ASP A 35 6.36 6.07 -51.29
N ARG A 36 6.83 4.92 -50.80
CA ARG A 36 7.26 4.74 -49.40
C ARG A 36 8.35 5.74 -49.02
N GLU A 37 9.33 6.01 -49.89
CA GLU A 37 10.46 6.88 -49.59
C GLU A 37 9.99 8.33 -49.39
N VAL A 38 9.12 8.81 -50.29
CA VAL A 38 8.54 10.16 -50.20
C VAL A 38 7.69 10.31 -48.94
N VAL A 39 6.86 9.30 -48.64
CA VAL A 39 5.99 9.30 -47.45
C VAL A 39 6.81 9.23 -46.17
N MET A 40 7.84 8.39 -46.11
CA MET A 40 8.71 8.29 -44.94
C MET A 40 9.46 9.60 -44.69
N CYS A 41 9.99 10.25 -45.73
CA CYS A 41 10.61 11.56 -45.61
C CYS A 41 9.63 12.64 -45.08
N ALA A 42 8.37 12.59 -45.52
CA ALA A 42 7.32 13.46 -45.00
C ALA A 42 7.01 13.18 -43.52
N ILE A 43 6.94 11.90 -43.14
CA ILE A 43 6.68 11.43 -41.77
C ILE A 43 7.81 11.82 -40.81
N GLU A 44 9.06 11.70 -41.24
CA GLU A 44 10.24 12.15 -40.50
C GLU A 44 10.14 13.62 -40.11
N ARG A 45 9.59 14.45 -41.00
CA ARG A 45 9.37 15.86 -40.71
C ARG A 45 8.12 16.11 -39.86
N ASN A 46 7.04 15.36 -40.08
CA ASN A 46 5.79 15.46 -39.32
C ASN A 46 5.04 14.13 -39.36
N GLY A 47 4.89 13.43 -38.23
CA GLY A 47 4.19 12.15 -38.16
C GLY A 47 2.73 12.21 -38.66
N CYS A 48 2.05 13.37 -38.53
CA CYS A 48 0.71 13.59 -39.07
C CYS A 48 0.65 13.61 -40.61
N ALA A 49 1.78 13.65 -41.32
CA ALA A 49 1.83 13.54 -42.78
C ALA A 49 1.25 12.20 -43.28
N LEU A 50 1.21 11.18 -42.42
CA LEU A 50 0.57 9.88 -42.67
C LEU A 50 -0.87 10.02 -43.21
N GLN A 51 -1.60 11.08 -42.85
CA GLN A 51 -2.97 11.32 -43.34
C GLN A 51 -3.09 11.45 -44.85
N TYR A 52 -2.00 11.83 -45.52
CA TYR A 52 -1.95 12.05 -46.97
C TYR A 52 -1.38 10.86 -47.73
N ALA A 53 -0.89 9.84 -47.03
CA ALA A 53 -0.37 8.61 -47.63
C ALA A 53 -1.49 7.74 -48.19
N SER A 54 -1.13 6.82 -49.09
CA SER A 54 -2.05 5.84 -49.65
C SER A 54 -2.67 4.94 -48.56
N ALA A 55 -3.79 4.29 -48.89
CA ALA A 55 -4.41 3.33 -47.97
C ALA A 55 -3.46 2.19 -47.58
N ASP A 56 -2.66 1.70 -48.52
CA ASP A 56 -1.70 0.62 -48.28
C ASP A 56 -0.60 1.03 -47.29
N LEU A 57 -0.05 2.25 -47.42
CA LEU A 57 0.95 2.75 -46.49
C LEU A 57 0.38 3.09 -45.12
N ARG A 58 -0.91 3.43 -45.03
CA ARG A 58 -1.61 3.60 -43.74
C ARG A 58 -1.94 2.26 -43.07
N ARG A 59 -1.84 1.14 -43.79
CA ARG A 59 -1.92 -0.23 -43.28
C ARG A 59 -0.53 -0.84 -43.03
N ASP A 60 0.54 -0.18 -43.47
CA ASP A 60 1.89 -0.67 -43.23
C ASP A 60 2.31 -0.39 -41.79
N LYS A 61 2.51 -1.46 -41.01
CA LYS A 61 2.85 -1.39 -39.59
C LYS A 61 4.13 -0.61 -39.34
N GLU A 62 5.16 -0.75 -40.17
CA GLU A 62 6.43 -0.04 -39.97
C GLU A 62 6.28 1.46 -40.24
N VAL A 63 5.60 1.83 -41.32
CA VAL A 63 5.34 3.23 -41.67
C VAL A 63 4.53 3.92 -40.57
N VAL A 64 3.49 3.26 -40.07
CA VAL A 64 2.65 3.78 -38.98
C VAL A 64 3.45 3.88 -37.68
N MET A 65 4.30 2.91 -37.36
CA MET A 65 5.15 2.95 -36.16
C MET A 65 6.16 4.10 -36.21
N CYS A 66 6.75 4.38 -37.37
CA CYS A 66 7.59 5.56 -37.58
C CYS A 66 6.80 6.86 -37.42
N ALA A 67 5.57 6.92 -37.95
CA ALA A 67 4.69 8.07 -37.77
C ALA A 67 4.36 8.33 -36.30
N ILE A 68 4.01 7.28 -35.54
CA ILE A 68 3.70 7.35 -34.10
C ILE A 68 4.94 7.74 -33.28
N HIS A 69 6.13 7.30 -33.70
CA HIS A 69 7.36 7.69 -33.04
C HIS A 69 7.61 9.20 -33.11
N ASN A 70 7.34 9.82 -34.25
CA ASN A 70 7.53 11.26 -34.45
C ASN A 70 6.37 12.10 -33.91
N ASP A 71 5.14 11.62 -34.09
CA ASP A 71 3.93 12.23 -33.55
C ASP A 71 2.91 11.15 -33.20
N SER A 72 2.73 10.92 -31.90
CA SER A 72 1.79 9.91 -31.39
C SER A 72 0.33 10.11 -31.85
N SER A 73 -0.06 11.33 -32.24
CA SER A 73 -1.40 11.61 -32.78
C SER A 73 -1.60 11.06 -34.19
N ALA A 74 -0.52 10.62 -34.86
CA ALA A 74 -0.57 9.98 -36.17
C ALA A 74 -1.38 8.67 -36.18
N LEU A 75 -1.55 8.01 -35.02
CA LEU A 75 -2.39 6.82 -34.89
C LEU A 75 -3.81 7.04 -35.44
N LYS A 76 -4.35 8.26 -35.35
CA LYS A 76 -5.69 8.60 -35.86
C LYS A 76 -5.82 8.41 -37.37
N PHE A 77 -4.72 8.47 -38.11
CA PHE A 77 -4.67 8.34 -39.56
C PHE A 77 -4.37 6.91 -40.04
N ALA A 78 -3.95 6.01 -39.14
CA ALA A 78 -3.75 4.61 -39.47
C ALA A 78 -5.06 3.93 -39.90
N ASP A 79 -4.92 2.87 -40.69
CA ASP A 79 -6.01 1.95 -41.04
C ASP A 79 -6.60 1.30 -39.76
N GLU A 80 -7.88 0.93 -39.79
CA GLU A 80 -8.56 0.34 -38.62
C GLU A 80 -7.88 -0.96 -38.16
N THR A 81 -7.39 -1.78 -39.10
CA THR A 81 -6.68 -3.03 -38.78
C THR A 81 -5.40 -2.77 -37.98
N ILE A 82 -4.75 -1.62 -38.18
CA ILE A 82 -3.55 -1.20 -37.45
C ILE A 82 -3.89 -0.56 -36.10
N LYS A 83 -5.04 0.09 -35.99
CA LYS A 83 -5.56 0.62 -34.72
C LYS A 83 -5.97 -0.45 -33.73
N ASP A 84 -6.05 -1.71 -34.16
CA ASP A 84 -6.27 -2.90 -33.35
C ASP A 84 -5.00 -3.70 -33.06
N ASP A 85 -3.87 -3.36 -33.69
CA ASP A 85 -2.61 -4.08 -33.48
C ASP A 85 -2.03 -3.74 -32.09
N TYR A 86 -1.79 -4.78 -31.30
CA TYR A 86 -1.31 -4.61 -29.93
C TYR A 86 0.02 -3.88 -29.85
N ASP A 87 0.99 -4.17 -30.71
CA ASP A 87 2.31 -3.56 -30.63
C ASP A 87 2.25 -2.08 -30.97
N VAL A 88 1.42 -1.73 -31.96
CA VAL A 88 1.18 -0.35 -32.38
C VAL A 88 0.54 0.45 -31.26
N ILE A 89 -0.53 -0.08 -30.65
CA ILE A 89 -1.23 0.55 -29.53
C ILE A 89 -0.28 0.72 -28.34
N ILE A 90 0.50 -0.32 -28.02
CA ILE A 90 1.44 -0.29 -26.90
C ILE A 90 2.57 0.71 -27.13
N LYS A 91 3.08 0.82 -28.37
CA LYS A 91 4.05 1.84 -28.73
C LYS A 91 3.46 3.24 -28.58
N ALA A 92 2.25 3.46 -29.09
CA ALA A 92 1.54 4.73 -28.94
C ALA A 92 1.35 5.11 -27.47
N ALA A 93 0.94 4.16 -26.63
CA ALA A 93 0.73 4.35 -25.19
C ALA A 93 2.02 4.72 -24.44
N LYS A 94 3.17 4.21 -24.88
CA LYS A 94 4.49 4.53 -24.30
C LYS A 94 5.01 5.91 -24.73
N THR A 95 4.68 6.34 -25.95
CA THR A 95 5.18 7.62 -26.49
C THR A 95 4.45 8.83 -25.91
N CYS A 96 3.13 8.77 -25.70
CA CYS A 96 2.37 9.94 -25.24
C CYS A 96 1.08 9.57 -24.49
N ARG A 97 0.71 10.43 -23.54
CA ARG A 97 -0.46 10.32 -22.65
C ARG A 97 -1.83 10.47 -23.34
N PHE A 98 -1.85 11.00 -24.57
CA PHE A 98 -3.08 11.29 -25.32
C PHE A 98 -3.26 10.52 -26.63
N SER A 99 -2.37 9.58 -26.92
CA SER A 99 -2.29 8.89 -28.22
C SER A 99 -3.44 7.91 -28.46
N LEU A 100 -4.06 7.39 -27.40
CA LEU A 100 -5.06 6.33 -27.48
C LEU A 100 -6.49 6.84 -27.70
N THR A 101 -6.70 8.11 -28.02
CA THR A 101 -8.05 8.66 -28.30
C THR A 101 -8.72 8.03 -29.53
N HIS A 102 -7.94 7.43 -30.43
CA HIS A 102 -8.39 6.93 -31.73
C HIS A 102 -8.27 5.41 -31.91
N ILE A 103 -8.04 4.65 -30.83
CA ILE A 103 -8.15 3.18 -30.90
C ILE A 103 -9.61 2.78 -31.14
N THR A 104 -9.83 1.63 -31.78
CA THR A 104 -11.18 1.18 -32.12
C THR A 104 -11.92 0.69 -30.87
N ASP A 105 -13.25 0.56 -30.96
CA ASP A 105 -14.03 -0.03 -29.87
C ASP A 105 -13.68 -1.49 -29.59
N LYS A 106 -13.18 -2.24 -30.58
CA LYS A 106 -12.68 -3.60 -30.36
C LYS A 106 -11.49 -3.57 -29.40
N ALA A 107 -10.51 -2.69 -29.65
CA ALA A 107 -9.35 -2.51 -28.78
C ALA A 107 -9.75 -2.02 -27.37
N LYS A 108 -10.71 -1.08 -27.26
CA LYS A 108 -11.20 -0.59 -25.95
C LYS A 108 -11.90 -1.66 -25.10
N ASN A 109 -12.39 -2.73 -25.73
CA ASN A 109 -13.09 -3.84 -25.07
C ASN A 109 -12.21 -5.08 -24.89
N ASP A 110 -10.92 -5.01 -25.25
CA ASP A 110 -9.98 -6.11 -25.13
C ASP A 110 -9.32 -6.14 -23.74
N LYS A 111 -9.59 -7.20 -22.96
CA LYS A 111 -9.10 -7.35 -21.58
C LYS A 111 -7.58 -7.55 -21.50
N GLU A 112 -6.97 -8.29 -22.43
CA GLU A 112 -5.52 -8.53 -22.42
C GLU A 112 -4.77 -7.25 -22.76
N LEU A 113 -5.24 -6.52 -23.77
CA LEU A 113 -4.71 -5.21 -24.10
C LEU A 113 -4.88 -4.22 -22.94
N ALA A 114 -6.04 -4.21 -22.28
CA ALA A 114 -6.30 -3.37 -21.12
C ALA A 114 -5.27 -3.58 -20.00
N PHE A 115 -4.96 -4.85 -19.65
CA PHE A 115 -3.92 -5.15 -18.67
C PHE A 115 -2.57 -4.55 -19.04
N ARG A 116 -2.14 -4.71 -20.30
CA ARG A 116 -0.86 -4.18 -20.78
C ARG A 116 -0.83 -2.65 -20.73
N LEU A 117 -1.93 -2.00 -21.11
CA LEU A 117 -2.07 -0.54 -21.09
C LEU A 117 -2.00 0.03 -19.67
N VAL A 118 -2.71 -0.60 -18.73
CA VAL A 118 -2.72 -0.18 -17.32
C VAL A 118 -1.37 -0.41 -16.64
N LYS A 119 -0.64 -1.48 -17.01
CA LYS A 119 0.75 -1.73 -16.59
C LYS A 119 1.72 -0.65 -17.04
N ILE A 120 1.52 -0.08 -18.23
CA ILE A 120 2.33 1.04 -18.73
C ILE A 120 2.01 2.30 -17.94
N ASN A 121 0.72 2.62 -17.78
CA ASN A 121 0.26 3.76 -17.03
C ASN A 121 -1.22 3.58 -16.66
N SER A 122 -1.56 3.67 -15.37
CA SER A 122 -2.94 3.59 -14.89
C SER A 122 -3.87 4.63 -15.55
N ASP A 123 -3.33 5.77 -15.98
CA ASP A 123 -4.11 6.83 -16.63
C ASP A 123 -4.62 6.43 -18.03
N ASN A 124 -4.16 5.29 -18.59
CA ASN A 124 -4.70 4.68 -19.80
C ASN A 124 -6.09 4.07 -19.58
N MET A 125 -6.50 3.83 -18.33
CA MET A 125 -7.83 3.34 -17.96
C MET A 125 -8.97 4.20 -18.54
N LYS A 126 -8.75 5.51 -18.73
CA LYS A 126 -9.73 6.43 -19.33
C LYS A 126 -10.12 6.07 -20.77
N TYR A 127 -9.28 5.32 -21.49
CA TYR A 127 -9.52 4.91 -22.87
C TYR A 127 -10.29 3.59 -23.00
N LEU A 128 -10.39 2.82 -21.93
CA LEU A 128 -11.07 1.53 -21.95
C LEU A 128 -12.59 1.72 -21.98
N SER A 129 -13.29 0.67 -22.37
CA SER A 129 -14.75 0.58 -22.23
C SER A 129 -15.19 0.67 -20.76
N ASP A 130 -16.40 1.14 -20.53
CA ASP A 130 -16.93 1.24 -19.16
C ASP A 130 -17.06 -0.14 -18.50
N LYS A 131 -17.28 -1.19 -19.29
CA LYS A 131 -17.22 -2.58 -18.83
C LYS A 131 -15.86 -2.93 -18.21
N LEU A 132 -14.76 -2.60 -18.90
CA LEU A 132 -13.41 -2.91 -18.42
C LEU A 132 -12.95 -1.95 -17.32
N LYS A 133 -13.45 -0.71 -17.28
CA LYS A 133 -13.22 0.21 -16.15
C LYS A 133 -13.82 -0.31 -14.84
N CYS A 134 -14.82 -1.17 -14.92
CA CYS A 134 -15.45 -1.85 -13.78
C CYS A 134 -14.91 -3.27 -13.55
N ASP A 135 -13.98 -3.76 -14.37
CA ASP A 135 -13.39 -5.09 -14.19
C ASP A 135 -12.45 -5.09 -12.98
N LYS A 136 -12.72 -5.99 -12.02
CA LYS A 136 -11.98 -6.09 -10.76
C LYS A 136 -10.48 -6.26 -10.99
N ASP A 137 -10.07 -7.11 -11.93
CA ASP A 137 -8.66 -7.42 -12.11
C ASP A 137 -7.91 -6.24 -12.73
N ILE A 138 -8.56 -5.53 -13.66
CA ILE A 138 -8.00 -4.31 -14.27
C ILE A 138 -7.86 -3.19 -13.23
N ILE A 139 -8.88 -3.00 -12.38
CA ILE A 139 -8.82 -2.01 -11.29
C ILE A 139 -7.69 -2.35 -10.31
N VAL A 140 -7.58 -3.62 -9.90
CA VAL A 140 -6.52 -4.08 -9.01
C VAL A 140 -5.14 -3.82 -9.64
N GLU A 141 -4.96 -4.11 -10.93
CA GLU A 141 -3.72 -3.82 -11.63
C GLU A 141 -3.41 -2.32 -11.69
N ALA A 142 -4.42 -1.47 -11.91
CA ALA A 142 -4.26 -0.02 -11.91
C ALA A 142 -3.82 0.53 -10.54
N VAL A 143 -4.35 -0.04 -9.46
CA VAL A 143 -3.96 0.35 -8.09
C VAL A 143 -2.56 -0.18 -7.74
N LYS A 144 -2.17 -1.37 -8.22
CA LYS A 144 -0.80 -1.90 -8.07
C LYS A 144 0.22 -0.98 -8.74
N THR A 145 -0.06 -0.49 -9.94
CA THR A 145 0.86 0.37 -10.69
C THR A 145 0.90 1.80 -10.12
N LYS A 146 -0.24 2.31 -9.66
CA LYS A 146 -0.35 3.63 -9.02
C LYS A 146 -1.32 3.58 -7.84
N PRO A 147 -0.83 3.42 -6.60
CA PRO A 147 -1.66 3.33 -5.40
C PRO A 147 -2.69 4.46 -5.22
N PHE A 148 -2.38 5.67 -5.71
CA PHE A 148 -3.28 6.83 -5.63
C PHE A 148 -4.47 6.77 -6.61
N TYR A 149 -4.46 5.83 -7.58
CA TYR A 149 -5.55 5.64 -8.54
C TYR A 149 -6.90 5.34 -7.85
N VAL A 150 -6.88 4.81 -6.62
CA VAL A 150 -8.09 4.61 -5.80
C VAL A 150 -8.95 5.89 -5.70
N LYS A 151 -8.33 7.07 -5.71
CA LYS A 151 -9.06 8.35 -5.68
C LYS A 151 -9.98 8.53 -6.89
N ASP A 152 -9.62 7.98 -8.04
CA ASP A 152 -10.36 8.13 -9.30
C ASP A 152 -11.46 7.06 -9.48
N LEU A 153 -11.55 6.08 -8.58
CA LEU A 153 -12.64 5.11 -8.57
C LEU A 153 -14.00 5.77 -8.27
N THR A 154 -15.07 5.18 -8.80
CA THR A 154 -16.43 5.64 -8.53
C THR A 154 -16.82 5.40 -7.06
N ASN A 155 -17.84 6.11 -6.59
CA ASN A 155 -18.36 5.89 -5.23
C ASN A 155 -18.88 4.47 -5.06
N GLU A 156 -19.47 3.87 -6.10
CA GLU A 156 -19.92 2.48 -6.07
C GLU A 156 -18.75 1.52 -5.88
N GLN A 157 -17.65 1.71 -6.63
CA GLN A 157 -16.44 0.90 -6.52
C GLN A 157 -15.76 1.05 -5.16
N LYS A 158 -15.66 2.27 -4.63
CA LYS A 158 -15.11 2.55 -3.29
C LYS A 158 -15.96 1.97 -2.15
N ASN A 159 -17.21 1.63 -2.43
CA ASN A 159 -18.15 1.02 -1.48
C ASN A 159 -18.37 -0.47 -1.74
N ASN A 160 -17.70 -1.06 -2.73
CA ASN A 160 -17.72 -2.49 -2.96
C ASN A 160 -16.70 -3.16 -2.01
N LYS A 161 -17.22 -3.81 -0.96
CA LYS A 161 -16.41 -4.49 0.06
C LYS A 161 -15.43 -5.51 -0.52
N GLU A 162 -15.86 -6.32 -1.48
CA GLU A 162 -15.00 -7.36 -2.08
C GLU A 162 -13.83 -6.75 -2.85
N LEU A 163 -14.09 -5.70 -3.64
CA LEU A 163 -13.05 -4.97 -4.34
C LEU A 163 -12.09 -4.30 -3.34
N VAL A 164 -12.62 -3.61 -2.33
CA VAL A 164 -11.82 -2.92 -1.31
C VAL A 164 -10.88 -3.88 -0.57
N LEU A 165 -11.38 -5.05 -0.16
CA LEU A 165 -10.55 -6.07 0.48
C LEU A 165 -9.40 -6.52 -0.43
N GLU A 166 -9.65 -6.68 -1.72
CA GLU A 166 -8.61 -7.02 -2.69
C GLU A 166 -7.59 -5.89 -2.88
N LEU A 167 -8.05 -4.63 -2.93
CA LEU A 167 -7.18 -3.47 -3.08
C LEU A 167 -6.27 -3.25 -1.85
N ILE A 168 -6.76 -3.52 -0.64
CA ILE A 168 -5.98 -3.39 0.61
C ILE A 168 -4.76 -4.34 0.62
N LYS A 169 -4.89 -5.53 0.02
CA LYS A 169 -3.78 -6.49 -0.12
C LYS A 169 -2.59 -5.92 -0.91
N HIS A 170 -2.83 -4.91 -1.75
CA HIS A 170 -1.80 -4.28 -2.57
C HIS A 170 -1.44 -2.87 -2.08
N SER A 171 -2.40 -2.15 -1.50
CA SER A 171 -2.21 -0.78 -1.02
C SER A 171 -3.11 -0.48 0.17
N ILE A 172 -2.50 -0.32 1.36
CA ILE A 172 -3.23 0.11 2.56
C ILE A 172 -3.78 1.53 2.42
N TYR A 173 -3.22 2.36 1.53
CA TYR A 173 -3.72 3.71 1.25
C TYR A 173 -5.16 3.72 0.74
N THR A 174 -5.66 2.58 0.23
CA THR A 174 -7.06 2.40 -0.17
C THR A 174 -8.03 2.85 0.93
N ILE A 175 -7.71 2.59 2.20
CA ILE A 175 -8.59 2.87 3.34
C ILE A 175 -8.95 4.35 3.50
N GLN A 176 -8.12 5.26 2.99
CA GLN A 176 -8.35 6.71 3.08
C GLN A 176 -9.53 7.16 2.21
N PHE A 177 -9.92 6.37 1.20
CA PHE A 177 -10.88 6.75 0.17
C PHE A 177 -12.21 5.99 0.23
N VAL A 178 -12.34 4.99 1.10
CA VAL A 178 -13.59 4.23 1.25
C VAL A 178 -14.56 4.94 2.21
N SER A 179 -15.83 4.55 2.20
CA SER A 179 -16.83 5.12 3.13
C SER A 179 -16.53 4.79 4.58
N ASP A 180 -17.03 5.63 5.49
CA ASP A 180 -16.88 5.41 6.93
C ASP A 180 -17.54 4.11 7.39
N ASN A 181 -18.59 3.66 6.71
CA ASN A 181 -19.20 2.34 6.94
C ASN A 181 -18.19 1.20 6.70
N LEU A 182 -17.40 1.27 5.61
CA LEU A 182 -16.36 0.27 5.34
C LEU A 182 -15.13 0.45 6.24
N LYS A 183 -14.79 1.69 6.65
CA LYS A 183 -13.73 1.92 7.65
C LYS A 183 -14.07 1.33 9.03
N ASP A 184 -15.34 1.11 9.32
CA ASP A 184 -15.83 0.41 10.52
C ASP A 184 -16.38 -1.00 10.23
N ASP A 185 -16.11 -1.55 9.04
CA ASP A 185 -16.42 -2.94 8.74
C ASP A 185 -15.33 -3.86 9.31
N TYR A 186 -15.74 -4.96 9.95
CA TYR A 186 -14.81 -5.86 10.64
C TYR A 186 -13.79 -6.48 9.68
N ASP A 187 -14.21 -6.95 8.50
CA ASP A 187 -13.31 -7.63 7.56
C ASP A 187 -12.31 -6.64 6.94
N VAL A 188 -12.76 -5.43 6.66
CA VAL A 188 -11.90 -4.35 6.14
C VAL A 188 -10.88 -3.94 7.19
N VAL A 189 -11.31 -3.75 8.44
CA VAL A 189 -10.43 -3.34 9.54
C VAL A 189 -9.42 -4.43 9.87
N ILE A 190 -9.85 -5.70 9.99
CA ILE A 190 -8.95 -6.80 10.34
C ILE A 190 -7.86 -6.99 9.27
N GLU A 191 -8.21 -6.88 7.99
CA GLU A 191 -7.25 -6.99 6.90
C GLU A 191 -6.29 -5.78 6.86
N THR A 192 -6.79 -4.60 7.20
CA THR A 192 -5.96 -3.39 7.28
C THR A 192 -4.95 -3.48 8.43
N VAL A 193 -5.40 -3.84 9.64
CA VAL A 193 -4.50 -3.93 10.80
C VAL A 193 -3.50 -5.06 10.67
N LYS A 194 -3.82 -6.18 10.00
CA LYS A 194 -2.84 -7.24 9.71
C LYS A 194 -1.64 -6.76 8.90
N ARG A 195 -1.82 -5.71 8.09
CA ARG A 195 -0.76 -5.12 7.26
C ARG A 195 -0.08 -3.93 7.92
N ASP A 196 -0.83 -3.12 8.66
CA ASP A 196 -0.31 -2.00 9.43
C ASP A 196 -1.04 -1.91 10.77
N GLY A 197 -0.47 -2.53 11.81
CA GLY A 197 -1.08 -2.56 13.14
C GLY A 197 -1.30 -1.17 13.72
N LYS A 198 -0.50 -0.17 13.33
CA LYS A 198 -0.65 1.22 13.79
C LYS A 198 -1.97 1.83 13.34
N PHE A 199 -2.65 1.25 12.35
CA PHE A 199 -3.98 1.67 11.93
C PHE A 199 -5.02 1.55 13.06
N LEU A 200 -4.79 0.72 14.09
CA LEU A 200 -5.70 0.59 15.24
C LEU A 200 -6.09 1.95 15.86
N LYS A 201 -5.17 2.93 15.89
CA LYS A 201 -5.43 4.27 16.44
C LYS A 201 -6.52 5.05 15.68
N GLU A 202 -6.67 4.77 14.39
CA GLU A 202 -7.63 5.42 13.48
C GLU A 202 -8.99 4.69 13.48
N THR A 203 -9.09 3.52 14.14
CA THR A 203 -10.32 2.73 14.18
C THR A 203 -11.32 3.25 15.22
N SER A 204 -12.59 2.90 15.03
CA SER A 204 -13.66 3.28 15.96
C SER A 204 -13.46 2.68 17.36
N SER A 205 -14.17 3.23 18.36
CA SER A 205 -14.19 2.64 19.71
C SER A 205 -14.71 1.20 19.71
N ARG A 206 -15.64 0.86 18.80
CA ARG A 206 -16.16 -0.51 18.65
C ARG A 206 -15.04 -1.46 18.23
N MET A 207 -14.21 -1.09 17.26
CA MET A 207 -13.10 -1.91 16.78
C MET A 207 -11.98 -2.04 17.80
N ARG A 208 -11.69 -0.98 18.56
CA ARG A 208 -10.70 -1.02 19.65
C ARG A 208 -11.12 -1.87 20.87
N LYS A 209 -12.38 -2.31 20.93
CA LYS A 209 -12.91 -3.29 21.89
C LYS A 209 -12.92 -4.72 21.36
N ASN A 210 -12.65 -4.93 20.07
CA ASN A 210 -12.66 -6.25 19.47
C ASN A 210 -11.32 -6.97 19.74
N HIS A 211 -11.39 -8.16 20.34
CA HIS A 211 -10.20 -8.92 20.73
C HIS A 211 -9.32 -9.26 19.51
N ASP A 212 -9.91 -9.74 18.42
CA ASP A 212 -9.17 -10.18 17.24
C ASP A 212 -8.49 -9.00 16.54
N VAL A 213 -9.20 -7.88 16.41
CA VAL A 213 -8.65 -6.65 15.79
C VAL A 213 -7.45 -6.15 16.58
N VAL A 214 -7.56 -6.05 17.90
CA VAL A 214 -6.45 -5.60 18.75
C VAL A 214 -5.31 -6.61 18.75
N TYR A 215 -5.61 -7.90 18.77
CA TYR A 215 -4.61 -8.96 18.73
C TYR A 215 -3.79 -8.92 17.43
N GLU A 216 -4.47 -8.90 16.27
CA GLU A 216 -3.79 -8.83 14.98
C GLU A 216 -3.04 -7.50 14.80
N ALA A 217 -3.56 -6.39 15.33
CA ALA A 217 -2.86 -5.11 15.30
C ALA A 217 -1.56 -5.11 16.12
N VAL A 218 -1.56 -5.72 17.31
CA VAL A 218 -0.34 -5.85 18.13
C VAL A 218 0.67 -6.79 17.44
N LYS A 219 0.17 -7.89 16.85
CA LYS A 219 1.00 -8.87 16.14
C LYS A 219 1.66 -8.34 14.87
N SER A 220 0.99 -7.44 14.14
CA SER A 220 1.49 -6.84 12.90
C SER A 220 2.30 -5.54 13.11
N SER A 221 2.48 -5.12 14.37
CA SER A 221 3.26 -3.93 14.71
C SER A 221 4.15 -4.23 15.92
N ASP A 222 4.41 -3.23 16.76
CA ASP A 222 5.05 -3.41 18.05
C ASP A 222 3.99 -3.28 19.17
N GLY A 223 4.36 -3.70 20.38
CA GLY A 223 3.52 -3.54 21.56
C GLY A 223 3.05 -2.09 21.85
N SER A 224 3.56 -1.07 21.14
CA SER A 224 3.11 0.31 21.30
C SER A 224 1.64 0.49 20.91
N THR A 225 1.17 -0.24 19.89
CA THR A 225 -0.21 -0.14 19.38
C THR A 225 -1.28 -0.51 20.41
N PHE A 226 -0.97 -1.37 21.39
CA PHE A 226 -1.92 -1.73 22.45
C PHE A 226 -2.38 -0.55 23.30
N GLU A 227 -1.66 0.59 23.29
CA GLU A 227 -2.13 1.80 23.97
C GLU A 227 -3.46 2.33 23.41
N PHE A 228 -3.79 2.00 22.17
CA PHE A 228 -5.05 2.40 21.56
C PHE A 228 -6.20 1.45 21.90
N ALA A 229 -5.93 0.25 22.45
CA ALA A 229 -6.98 -0.68 22.86
C ALA A 229 -7.91 -0.06 23.92
N ASP A 230 -9.16 -0.51 23.94
CA ASP A 230 -10.12 -0.07 24.94
C ASP A 230 -9.68 -0.47 26.35
N LYS A 231 -10.08 0.32 27.35
CA LYS A 231 -9.78 0.07 28.76
C LYS A 231 -10.26 -1.31 29.23
N THR A 232 -11.36 -1.83 28.68
CA THR A 232 -11.85 -3.17 29.05
C THR A 232 -10.87 -4.26 28.65
N LEU A 233 -10.26 -4.15 27.47
CA LEU A 233 -9.27 -5.12 26.99
C LEU A 233 -7.93 -5.01 27.71
N LYS A 234 -7.56 -3.77 28.07
CA LYS A 234 -6.37 -3.54 28.90
C LYS A 234 -6.50 -4.13 30.31
N ALA A 235 -7.73 -4.25 30.81
CA ALA A 235 -8.04 -4.89 32.07
C ALA A 235 -8.29 -6.41 31.93
N ASP A 236 -8.48 -6.91 30.71
CA ASP A 236 -8.65 -8.34 30.44
C ASP A 236 -7.29 -9.03 30.55
N ARG A 237 -7.15 -9.75 31.67
CA ARG A 237 -5.91 -10.37 32.08
C ARG A 237 -5.52 -11.55 31.20
N GLU A 238 -6.48 -12.36 30.77
CA GLU A 238 -6.23 -13.48 29.86
C GLU A 238 -5.83 -12.97 28.48
N PHE A 239 -6.47 -11.88 28.02
CA PHE A 239 -6.11 -11.25 26.76
C PHE A 239 -4.71 -10.64 26.81
N VAL A 240 -4.37 -9.86 27.85
CA VAL A 240 -3.03 -9.30 28.02
C VAL A 240 -1.95 -10.38 28.09
N ALA A 241 -2.21 -11.49 28.79
CA ALA A 241 -1.27 -12.61 28.85
C ALA A 241 -0.97 -13.17 27.46
N ARG A 242 -1.99 -13.38 26.61
CA ARG A 242 -1.82 -13.83 25.22
C ARG A 242 -1.04 -12.83 24.37
N LEU A 243 -1.17 -11.53 24.59
CA LEU A 243 -0.42 -10.51 23.83
C LEU A 243 1.07 -10.48 24.21
N VAL A 244 1.39 -10.71 25.49
CA VAL A 244 2.77 -10.77 25.97
C VAL A 244 3.55 -11.93 25.32
N GLU A 245 2.88 -13.01 24.93
CA GLU A 245 3.50 -14.10 24.16
C GLU A 245 3.96 -13.66 22.75
N ILE A 246 3.35 -12.60 22.20
CA ILE A 246 3.67 -12.09 20.86
C ILE A 246 4.85 -11.10 20.90
N ASP A 247 4.77 -10.08 21.77
CA ASP A 247 5.80 -9.04 21.90
C ASP A 247 5.98 -8.62 23.37
N GLY A 248 6.47 -9.55 24.19
CA GLY A 248 6.68 -9.31 25.62
C GLY A 248 7.66 -8.17 25.89
N LYS A 249 8.69 -7.96 25.06
CA LYS A 249 9.71 -6.93 25.30
C LYS A 249 9.14 -5.51 25.19
N SER A 250 8.35 -5.22 24.16
CA SER A 250 7.74 -3.89 23.98
C SER A 250 6.56 -3.68 24.93
N LEU A 251 5.72 -4.71 25.11
CA LEU A 251 4.53 -4.63 25.94
C LEU A 251 4.88 -4.47 27.43
N LEU A 252 5.85 -5.24 27.94
CA LEU A 252 6.28 -5.14 29.35
C LEU A 252 7.04 -3.85 29.65
N ALA A 253 7.44 -3.06 28.65
CA ALA A 253 7.99 -1.72 28.87
C ALA A 253 6.94 -0.70 29.32
N LYS A 254 5.65 -0.99 29.14
CA LYS A 254 4.55 -0.13 29.59
C LYS A 254 4.09 -0.54 30.98
N ARG A 255 4.24 0.37 31.95
CA ARG A 255 3.93 0.14 33.38
C ARG A 255 2.61 -0.61 33.63
N HIS A 256 1.52 -0.13 33.05
CA HIS A 256 0.19 -0.70 33.28
C HIS A 256 0.04 -2.13 32.71
N ILE A 257 0.71 -2.43 31.59
CA ILE A 257 0.72 -3.78 31.00
C ILE A 257 1.62 -4.70 31.83
N ALA A 258 2.80 -4.23 32.23
CA ALA A 258 3.71 -4.96 33.10
C ALA A 258 3.02 -5.37 34.40
N LEU A 259 2.32 -4.44 35.05
CA LEU A 259 1.56 -4.71 36.26
C LEU A 259 0.46 -5.76 36.01
N ALA A 260 -0.35 -5.60 34.96
CA ALA A 260 -1.41 -6.56 34.62
C ALA A 260 -0.86 -7.97 34.31
N ALA A 261 0.27 -8.08 33.60
CA ALA A 261 0.92 -9.34 33.31
C ALA A 261 1.47 -10.02 34.58
N ILE A 262 2.08 -9.24 35.47
CA ILE A 262 2.65 -9.72 36.74
C ILE A 262 1.56 -10.16 37.72
N GLU A 263 0.42 -9.49 37.75
CA GLU A 263 -0.75 -9.89 38.55
C GLU A 263 -1.33 -11.24 38.11
N GLN A 264 -1.00 -11.74 36.92
CA GLN A 264 -1.37 -13.09 36.48
C GLN A 264 -0.25 -14.09 36.61
N CYS A 265 0.98 -13.68 36.31
CA CYS A 265 2.15 -14.53 36.35
C CYS A 265 3.30 -13.71 36.93
N GLY A 266 3.59 -13.88 38.22
CA GLY A 266 4.63 -13.10 38.91
C GLY A 266 6.04 -13.27 38.30
N ILE A 267 6.29 -14.36 37.56
CA ILE A 267 7.52 -14.58 36.77
C ILE A 267 7.72 -13.51 35.70
N ALA A 268 6.65 -12.88 35.18
CA ALA A 268 6.71 -11.83 34.16
C ALA A 268 7.61 -10.65 34.58
N TYR A 269 7.77 -10.41 35.88
CA TYR A 269 8.68 -9.39 36.41
C TYR A 269 10.13 -9.54 35.93
N ALA A 270 10.60 -10.78 35.73
CA ALA A 270 11.96 -11.03 35.24
C ALA A 270 12.22 -10.40 33.85
N PHE A 271 11.16 -10.19 33.07
CA PHE A 271 11.22 -9.69 31.69
C PHE A 271 10.87 -8.20 31.56
N VAL A 272 10.47 -7.55 32.66
CA VAL A 272 10.21 -6.10 32.70
C VAL A 272 11.53 -5.33 32.59
N PRO A 273 11.61 -4.19 31.86
CA PRO A 273 12.84 -3.41 31.78
C PRO A 273 13.26 -2.82 33.12
N GLU A 274 14.57 -2.58 33.28
CA GLU A 274 15.18 -2.08 34.52
C GLU A 274 14.53 -0.81 35.08
N THR A 275 14.03 0.06 34.18
CA THR A 275 13.32 1.29 34.55
C THR A 275 12.07 1.04 35.39
N LEU A 276 11.39 -0.08 35.18
CA LEU A 276 10.17 -0.48 35.90
C LEU A 276 10.45 -1.48 37.03
N LYS A 277 11.65 -2.10 37.07
CA LYS A 277 12.03 -3.00 38.17
C LYS A 277 12.18 -2.29 39.51
N GLN A 278 12.23 -0.96 39.53
CA GLN A 278 12.25 -0.15 40.76
C GLN A 278 10.85 0.31 41.21
N ASP A 279 9.79 -0.01 40.46
CA ASP A 279 8.44 0.38 40.83
C ASP A 279 7.92 -0.49 41.97
N LYS A 280 7.66 0.13 43.12
CA LYS A 280 7.22 -0.55 44.35
C LYS A 280 5.91 -1.31 44.16
N GLU A 281 4.95 -0.78 43.39
CA GLU A 281 3.67 -1.45 43.16
C GLU A 281 3.85 -2.73 42.33
N ILE A 282 4.66 -2.64 41.26
CA ILE A 282 5.02 -3.78 40.41
C ILE A 282 5.75 -4.86 41.22
N ILE A 283 6.70 -4.46 42.07
CA ILE A 283 7.43 -5.39 42.94
C ILE A 283 6.48 -6.10 43.91
N MET A 284 5.58 -5.35 44.57
CA MET A 284 4.63 -5.93 45.52
C MET A 284 3.67 -6.91 44.82
N ALA A 285 3.21 -6.59 43.61
CA ALA A 285 2.40 -7.50 42.80
C ALA A 285 3.18 -8.76 42.40
N ALA A 286 4.46 -8.62 42.03
CA ALA A 286 5.31 -9.76 41.67
C ALA A 286 5.55 -10.70 42.86
N LEU A 287 5.83 -10.15 44.04
CA LEU A 287 6.05 -10.94 45.25
C LEU A 287 4.81 -11.71 45.68
N LYS A 288 3.62 -11.11 45.57
CA LYS A 288 2.36 -11.78 45.88
C LYS A 288 2.09 -13.00 44.99
N ASN A 289 2.45 -12.91 43.70
CA ASN A 289 2.12 -13.94 42.72
C ASN A 289 3.28 -14.92 42.42
N TYR A 290 4.54 -14.56 42.71
CA TYR A 290 5.70 -15.44 42.58
C TYR A 290 6.80 -15.05 43.60
N PRO A 291 6.68 -15.48 44.87
CA PRO A 291 7.60 -15.09 45.94
C PRO A 291 9.10 -15.33 45.69
N PRO A 292 9.53 -16.38 44.95
CA PRO A 292 10.94 -16.57 44.62
C PRO A 292 11.57 -15.42 43.80
N ILE A 293 10.75 -14.52 43.23
CA ILE A 293 11.25 -13.36 42.48
C ILE A 293 12.07 -12.39 43.33
N PHE A 294 11.99 -12.45 44.67
CA PHE A 294 12.68 -11.54 45.57
C PHE A 294 14.18 -11.41 45.26
N GLY A 295 14.86 -12.52 44.94
CA GLY A 295 16.28 -12.50 44.59
C GLY A 295 16.63 -11.74 43.30
N HIS A 296 15.64 -11.51 42.43
CA HIS A 296 15.77 -10.77 41.18
C HIS A 296 15.39 -9.28 41.31
N ILE A 297 14.91 -8.85 42.48
CA ILE A 297 14.60 -7.44 42.75
C ILE A 297 15.92 -6.66 42.94
N PRO A 298 16.05 -5.44 42.37
CA PRO A 298 17.21 -4.58 42.58
C PRO A 298 17.55 -4.44 44.06
N GLU A 299 18.84 -4.48 44.39
CA GLU A 299 19.33 -4.42 45.77
C GLU A 299 18.82 -3.19 46.53
N THR A 300 18.76 -2.04 45.85
CA THR A 300 18.21 -0.79 46.41
C THR A 300 16.77 -0.95 46.92
N MET A 301 15.96 -1.76 46.24
CA MET A 301 14.56 -2.01 46.60
C MET A 301 14.42 -3.15 47.62
N ARG A 302 15.36 -4.11 47.65
CA ARG A 302 15.39 -5.16 48.69
C ARG A 302 15.65 -4.59 50.08
N ASN A 303 16.27 -3.41 50.16
CA ASN A 303 16.49 -2.68 51.41
C ASN A 303 15.24 -1.90 51.89
N ASP A 304 14.18 -1.81 51.08
CA ASP A 304 12.92 -1.18 51.51
C ASP A 304 12.21 -2.11 52.51
N ARG A 305 11.98 -1.60 53.72
CA ARG A 305 11.38 -2.37 54.82
C ARG A 305 9.97 -2.89 54.48
N ASP A 306 9.17 -2.15 53.71
CA ASP A 306 7.82 -2.62 53.38
C ASP A 306 7.86 -3.77 52.38
N ILE A 307 8.77 -3.71 51.40
CA ILE A 307 8.98 -4.79 50.43
C ILE A 307 9.52 -6.04 51.13
N ALA A 308 10.51 -5.87 52.02
CA ALA A 308 11.07 -6.97 52.81
C ALA A 308 10.00 -7.63 53.70
N LEU A 309 9.15 -6.82 54.35
CA LEU A 309 8.08 -7.32 55.21
C LEU A 309 7.04 -8.11 54.40
N GLU A 310 6.60 -7.58 53.26
CA GLU A 310 5.64 -8.27 52.39
C GLU A 310 6.24 -9.57 51.82
N ALA A 311 7.51 -9.56 51.41
CA ALA A 311 8.19 -10.75 50.92
C ALA A 311 8.22 -11.89 51.97
N ILE A 312 8.51 -11.58 53.24
CA ILE A 312 8.48 -12.55 54.35
C ILE A 312 7.05 -13.03 54.61
N ARG A 313 6.08 -12.10 54.57
CA ARG A 313 4.67 -12.40 54.79
C ARG A 313 4.15 -13.42 53.79
N VAL A 314 4.49 -13.25 52.51
CA VAL A 314 4.05 -14.16 51.45
C VAL A 314 4.88 -15.45 51.43
N ASN A 315 6.19 -15.38 51.73
CA ASN A 315 7.04 -16.57 51.86
C ASN A 315 8.14 -16.38 52.91
N LYS A 316 7.95 -17.00 54.08
CA LYS A 316 8.89 -16.92 55.22
C LYS A 316 10.30 -17.39 54.87
N THR A 317 10.47 -18.29 53.89
CA THR A 317 11.79 -18.76 53.47
C THR A 317 12.63 -17.69 52.78
N VAL A 318 12.02 -16.55 52.39
CA VAL A 318 12.71 -15.41 51.79
C VAL A 318 13.57 -14.66 52.82
N ILE A 319 13.33 -14.84 54.13
CA ILE A 319 14.09 -14.16 55.20
C ILE A 319 15.61 -14.34 55.08
N LYS A 320 16.08 -15.48 54.53
CA LYS A 320 17.51 -15.75 54.29
C LYS A 320 18.16 -14.88 53.20
N TYR A 321 17.34 -14.23 52.38
CA TYR A 321 17.78 -13.34 51.31
C TYR A 321 17.63 -11.85 51.66
N ILE A 322 17.07 -11.55 52.83
CA ILE A 322 16.87 -10.18 53.31
C ILE A 322 18.17 -9.68 53.95
N PRO A 323 18.56 -8.41 53.69
CA PRO A 323 19.70 -7.77 54.32
C PRO A 323 19.72 -7.92 55.85
N LEU A 324 20.89 -8.28 56.40
CA LEU A 324 21.05 -8.58 57.83
C LEU A 324 20.71 -7.40 58.73
N ASP A 325 21.01 -6.17 58.31
CA ASP A 325 20.68 -4.93 59.02
C ASP A 325 19.18 -4.75 59.25
N ILE A 326 18.35 -5.22 58.31
CA ILE A 326 16.89 -5.24 58.46
C ILE A 326 16.46 -6.39 59.37
N VAL A 327 17.04 -7.58 59.19
CA VAL A 327 16.70 -8.79 59.98
C VAL A 327 17.06 -8.63 61.45
N TYR A 328 18.09 -7.86 61.81
CA TYR A 328 18.49 -7.60 63.19
C TYR A 328 17.82 -6.36 63.82
N ASP A 329 16.99 -5.62 63.08
CA ASP A 329 16.21 -4.51 63.64
C ASP A 329 15.04 -5.05 64.48
N THR A 330 15.14 -4.91 65.81
CA THR A 330 14.14 -5.41 66.76
C THR A 330 12.73 -4.88 66.46
N LYS A 331 12.60 -3.62 65.99
CA LYS A 331 11.29 -3.05 65.62
C LYS A 331 10.70 -3.67 64.36
N PHE A 332 11.57 -4.11 63.45
CA PHE A 332 11.17 -4.80 62.23
C PHE A 332 10.74 -6.24 62.51
N ILE A 333 11.54 -6.99 63.30
CA ILE A 333 11.22 -8.37 63.69
C ILE A 333 9.86 -8.44 64.39
N LEU A 334 9.55 -7.48 65.26
CA LEU A 334 8.24 -7.40 65.95
C LEU A 334 7.04 -7.21 65.01
N LYS A 335 7.26 -6.78 63.75
CA LYS A 335 6.20 -6.70 62.73
C LYS A 335 6.03 -8.00 61.94
N ILE A 336 7.00 -8.91 62.01
CA ILE A 336 6.98 -10.22 61.34
C ILE A 336 6.30 -11.28 62.21
N LEU A 337 6.53 -11.19 63.54
CA LEU A 337 5.89 -12.02 64.57
C LEU A 337 4.39 -11.73 64.67
#